data_AF-A0A8H9T976-F1
#
_entry.id   AF-A0A8H9T976-F1
#
_cell.length_a   1.000
_cell.length_b   1.000
_cell.length_c   1.000
_cell.angle_alpha   90.00
_cell.angle_beta   90.00
_cell.angle_gamma   90.00
#
_symmetry.space_group_name_H-M   'P 1'
#
loop_
_entity.id
_entity.type
_entity.pdbx_description
1 polymer ?
#
loop_
_entity_poly.entity_id
_entity_poly.type
_entity_poly.pdbx_seq_one_letter_code
_entity_poly.pdbx_strand_id
1 'polypeptide(L)'
;TEQESDTTVYSVQHASGYDYGDNFFFIDYSKDDIDDGYQDADFYGEWYSTVSLSAITGKQIGSGALLDVGLTGGINVAGDAKVMKYLPGVKLSWDVPGFNFFQTLFTAYIDDSEGVAKGGAPIETNSWMLDVAFEYPFTIGSQKFSFKGHAEYIAEREDEFGNDVEAWILAQPILVWDMGHALQMKENTLLLGMELQYWHNKLGTEVTESVPQIHVEWTF
;
A
#
# COMPACT_ATOMS: atom_id res chain seq x y z
N THR A 1 31.34 4.44 -7.43
CA THR A 1 30.95 3.05 -7.69
C THR A 1 29.58 2.93 -7.08
N GLU A 2 28.54 2.82 -7.90
CA GLU A 2 27.21 2.49 -7.39
C GLU A 2 27.30 1.08 -6.81
N GLN A 3 26.93 0.96 -5.55
CA GLN A 3 26.94 -0.30 -4.83
C GLN A 3 25.52 -0.85 -4.97
N GLU A 4 25.38 -1.93 -5.73
CA GLU A 4 24.12 -2.67 -5.84
C GLU A 4 24.03 -3.64 -4.66
N SER A 5 22.88 -3.67 -3.98
CA SER A 5 22.56 -4.65 -2.93
C SER A 5 21.30 -5.43 -3.31
N ASP A 6 21.26 -6.70 -2.92
CA ASP A 6 20.08 -7.55 -3.04
C ASP A 6 19.27 -7.45 -1.72
N THR A 7 18.13 -6.76 -1.74
CA THR A 7 17.23 -6.67 -0.59
C THR A 7 16.18 -7.79 -0.61
N THR A 8 16.08 -8.53 0.49
CA THR A 8 14.95 -9.44 0.76
C THR A 8 13.94 -8.75 1.65
N VAL A 9 12.66 -8.78 1.27
CA VAL A 9 11.56 -8.21 2.07
C VAL A 9 10.63 -9.33 2.55
N TYR A 10 10.30 -9.29 3.85
CA TYR A 10 9.30 -10.14 4.47
C TYR A 10 8.12 -9.29 4.91
N SER A 11 6.93 -9.58 4.39
CA SER A 11 5.72 -8.81 4.69
C SER A 11 4.75 -9.59 5.57
N VAL A 12 4.20 -8.94 6.58
CA VAL A 12 3.01 -9.39 7.29
C VAL A 12 1.89 -8.40 6.99
N GLN A 13 0.82 -8.89 6.40
CA GLN A 13 -0.33 -8.08 5.98
C GLN A 13 -1.61 -8.57 6.65
N HIS A 14 -2.51 -7.64 6.97
CA HIS A 14 -3.83 -7.92 7.52
C HIS A 14 -4.88 -7.05 6.84
N ALA A 15 -5.95 -7.68 6.38
CA ALA A 15 -7.13 -7.01 5.85
C ALA A 15 -8.38 -7.62 6.48
N SER A 16 -9.25 -6.79 7.06
CA SER A 16 -10.48 -7.26 7.72
C SER A 16 -11.59 -6.22 7.69
N GLY A 17 -12.83 -6.67 7.47
CA GLY A 17 -14.04 -5.88 7.73
C GLY A 17 -14.62 -6.13 9.13
N TYR A 18 -15.31 -5.13 9.67
CA TYR A 18 -16.14 -5.21 10.87
C TYR A 18 -17.46 -4.46 10.64
N ASP A 19 -18.37 -4.48 11.62
CA ASP A 19 -19.74 -3.96 11.46
C ASP A 19 -19.84 -2.51 10.96
N TYR A 20 -18.80 -1.70 11.17
CA TYR A 20 -18.81 -0.27 10.82
C TYR A 20 -17.72 0.14 9.83
N GLY A 21 -16.94 -0.79 9.29
CA GLY A 21 -15.88 -0.43 8.35
C GLY A 21 -14.84 -1.53 8.17
N ASP A 22 -13.60 -1.15 7.95
CA ASP A 22 -12.50 -2.08 7.70
C ASP A 22 -11.18 -1.57 8.25
N ASN A 23 -10.22 -2.50 8.35
CA ASN A 23 -8.84 -2.23 8.70
C ASN A 23 -7.94 -2.91 7.69
N PHE A 24 -6.88 -2.20 7.31
CA PHE A 24 -5.79 -2.70 6.52
C PHE A 24 -4.48 -2.27 7.17
N PHE A 25 -3.54 -3.20 7.34
CA PHE A 25 -2.17 -2.84 7.69
C PHE A 25 -1.19 -3.82 7.07
N PHE A 26 0.05 -3.37 6.89
CA PHE A 26 1.18 -4.24 6.63
C PHE A 26 2.42 -3.76 7.37
N ILE A 27 3.33 -4.69 7.61
CA ILE A 27 4.68 -4.41 8.09
C ILE A 27 5.63 -5.19 7.20
N ASP A 28 6.55 -4.46 6.60
CA ASP A 28 7.66 -4.98 5.83
C ASP A 28 8.91 -4.96 6.69
N TYR A 29 9.60 -6.08 6.73
CA TYR A 29 10.96 -6.20 7.24
C TYR A 29 11.90 -6.40 6.06
N SER A 30 12.75 -5.42 5.79
CA SER A 30 13.76 -5.49 4.74
C SER A 30 15.11 -5.85 5.34
N LYS A 31 15.86 -6.68 4.62
CA LYS A 31 17.25 -7.00 4.93
C LYS A 31 18.04 -7.04 3.63
N ASP A 32 19.09 -6.25 3.51
CA ASP A 32 20.00 -6.33 2.37
C ASP A 32 21.22 -7.24 2.66
N ASP A 33 22.00 -7.50 1.62
CA ASP A 33 23.17 -8.38 1.66
C ASP A 33 24.49 -7.65 1.93
N ILE A 34 24.41 -6.36 2.30
CA ILE A 34 25.54 -5.51 2.64
C ILE A 34 25.47 -5.19 4.15
N ASP A 35 26.63 -5.04 4.80
CA ASP A 35 26.71 -4.66 6.22
C ASP A 35 27.51 -3.36 6.27
N ASP A 36 26.83 -2.24 6.01
CA ASP A 36 27.43 -0.90 5.96
C ASP A 36 26.82 0.10 6.96
N GLY A 37 25.82 -0.34 7.74
CA GLY A 37 25.15 0.46 8.74
C GLY A 37 23.98 1.29 8.19
N TYR A 38 23.62 1.12 6.92
CA TYR A 38 22.52 1.82 6.26
C TYR A 38 21.53 0.79 5.68
N GLN A 39 20.32 0.72 6.24
CA GLN A 39 19.25 -0.20 5.79
C GLN A 39 19.60 -1.70 5.82
N ASP A 40 20.67 -2.10 6.51
CA ASP A 40 21.05 -3.50 6.71
C ASP A 40 19.87 -4.36 7.25
N ALA A 41 19.02 -3.76 8.09
CA ALA A 41 17.75 -4.31 8.54
C ALA A 41 16.78 -3.21 9.01
N ASP A 42 15.68 -3.00 8.29
CA ASP A 42 14.72 -1.93 8.58
C ASP A 42 13.28 -2.46 8.62
N PHE A 43 12.40 -1.70 9.27
CA PHE A 43 10.97 -1.93 9.25
C PHE A 43 10.24 -0.73 8.65
N TYR A 44 9.37 -1.00 7.70
CA TYR A 44 8.38 -0.06 7.21
C TYR A 44 6.98 -0.62 7.49
N GLY A 45 6.03 0.21 7.84
CA GLY A 45 4.67 -0.24 8.05
C GLY A 45 3.63 0.83 7.83
N GLU A 46 2.47 0.41 7.39
CA GLU A 46 1.31 1.26 7.21
C GLU A 46 0.09 0.65 7.88
N TRP A 47 -0.76 1.50 8.45
CA TRP A 47 -2.06 1.08 8.98
C TRP A 47 -3.11 2.11 8.62
N TYR A 48 -4.15 1.67 7.92
CA TYR A 48 -5.38 2.40 7.66
C TYR A 48 -6.58 1.75 8.34
N SER A 49 -7.37 2.57 9.03
CA SER A 49 -8.66 2.18 9.59
C SER A 49 -9.75 3.08 9.00
N THR A 50 -10.77 2.47 8.42
CA THR A 50 -11.90 3.18 7.82
C THR A 50 -13.19 2.92 8.59
N VAL A 51 -14.01 3.95 8.74
CA VAL A 51 -15.39 3.89 9.21
C VAL A 51 -16.33 4.26 8.06
N SER A 52 -17.24 3.36 7.72
CA SER A 52 -18.29 3.53 6.71
C SER A 52 -19.35 4.53 7.19
N LEU A 53 -19.61 5.58 6.41
CA LEU A 53 -20.71 6.50 6.70
C LEU A 53 -22.07 5.82 6.54
N SER A 54 -22.21 4.88 5.59
CA SER A 54 -23.47 4.13 5.46
C SER A 54 -23.75 3.26 6.68
N ALA A 55 -22.74 2.56 7.20
CA ALA A 55 -22.88 1.71 8.39
C ALA A 55 -23.22 2.51 9.66
N ILE A 56 -22.52 3.61 9.92
CA ILE A 56 -22.76 4.39 11.15
C ILE A 56 -24.06 5.20 11.13
N THR A 57 -24.51 5.63 9.94
CA THR A 57 -25.77 6.40 9.82
C THR A 57 -27.00 5.52 9.62
N GLY A 58 -26.81 4.24 9.27
CA GLY A 58 -27.88 3.32 8.90
C GLY A 58 -28.62 3.70 7.61
N LYS A 59 -28.03 4.56 6.78
CA LYS A 59 -28.59 5.04 5.51
C LYS A 59 -27.61 4.76 4.39
N GLN A 60 -28.10 4.39 3.21
CA GLN A 60 -27.27 4.32 2.02
C GLN A 60 -26.76 5.74 1.66
N ILE A 61 -25.46 5.98 1.80
CA ILE A 61 -24.82 7.27 1.46
C ILE A 61 -24.43 7.32 -0.03
N GLY A 62 -24.05 6.18 -0.61
CA GLY A 62 -23.71 6.06 -2.03
C GLY A 62 -24.90 6.24 -2.98
N SER A 63 -24.60 6.52 -4.24
CA SER A 63 -25.57 6.62 -5.34
C SER A 63 -24.93 6.23 -6.68
N GLY A 64 -25.68 5.51 -7.52
CA GLY A 64 -25.16 5.01 -8.80
C GLY A 64 -24.01 4.02 -8.58
N ALA A 65 -22.87 4.27 -9.23
CA ALA A 65 -21.67 3.43 -9.07
C ALA A 65 -20.92 3.69 -7.75
N LEU A 66 -21.22 4.76 -7.01
CA LEU A 66 -20.65 4.97 -5.68
C LEU A 66 -21.43 4.14 -4.66
N LEU A 67 -20.79 3.14 -4.08
CA LEU A 67 -21.38 2.26 -3.07
C LEU A 67 -21.42 2.92 -1.70
N ASP A 68 -20.30 3.50 -1.28
CA ASP A 68 -20.16 4.07 0.07
C ASP A 68 -19.05 5.13 0.15
N VAL A 69 -19.13 5.95 1.19
CA VAL A 69 -18.13 6.93 1.60
C VAL A 69 -17.66 6.56 3.00
N GLY A 70 -16.36 6.38 3.18
CA GLY A 70 -15.73 6.08 4.46
C GLY A 70 -14.80 7.20 4.93
N LEU A 71 -14.73 7.41 6.24
CA LEU A 71 -13.71 8.25 6.87
C LEU A 71 -12.55 7.36 7.30
N THR A 72 -11.34 7.72 6.90
CA THR A 72 -10.13 6.92 7.12
C THR A 72 -9.15 7.66 8.00
N GLY A 73 -8.54 6.98 8.95
CA GLY A 73 -7.31 7.40 9.61
C GLY A 73 -6.19 6.46 9.21
N GLY A 74 -5.08 7.00 8.72
CA GLY A 74 -3.90 6.26 8.34
C GLY A 74 -2.64 6.70 9.08
N ILE A 75 -1.68 5.80 9.22
CA ILE A 75 -0.31 6.09 9.63
C ILE A 75 0.69 5.33 8.76
N ASN A 76 1.80 5.97 8.43
CA ASN A 76 2.97 5.32 7.82
C ASN A 76 4.17 5.54 8.73
N VAL A 77 4.94 4.48 8.98
CA VAL A 77 6.04 4.47 9.96
C VAL A 77 7.25 3.78 9.36
N ALA A 78 8.42 4.40 9.47
CA ALA A 78 9.69 3.76 9.15
C ALA A 78 10.63 3.83 10.36
N GLY A 79 11.31 2.72 10.67
CA GLY A 79 12.20 2.58 11.82
C GLY A 79 13.47 3.41 11.67
N ASP A 80 14.34 3.03 10.74
CA ASP A 80 15.66 3.65 10.56
C ASP A 80 15.55 5.07 10.02
N ALA A 81 14.64 5.31 9.08
CA ALA A 81 14.37 6.63 8.55
C ALA A 81 13.61 7.54 9.55
N LYS A 82 13.11 7.00 10.66
CA LYS A 82 12.35 7.73 11.70
C LYS A 82 11.21 8.56 11.14
N VAL A 83 10.55 7.99 10.14
CA VAL A 83 9.42 8.60 9.45
C VAL A 83 8.16 8.30 10.24
N MET A 84 7.34 9.33 10.41
CA MET A 84 5.97 9.22 10.91
C MET A 84 5.08 10.11 10.05
N LYS A 85 4.07 9.52 9.43
CA LYS A 85 3.07 10.26 8.65
C LYS A 85 1.68 9.99 9.19
N TYR A 86 0.84 11.02 9.23
CA TYR A 86 -0.59 10.89 9.52
C TYR A 86 -1.41 11.12 8.26
N LEU A 87 -2.34 10.20 7.99
CA LEU A 87 -3.11 10.17 6.75
C LEU A 87 -4.63 10.14 7.00
N PRO A 88 -5.22 11.19 7.61
CA PRO A 88 -6.67 11.31 7.66
C PRO A 88 -7.22 11.51 6.25
N GLY A 89 -8.31 10.85 5.91
CA GLY A 89 -8.83 10.86 4.54
C GLY A 89 -10.25 10.35 4.36
N VAL A 90 -10.64 10.28 3.08
CA VAL A 90 -11.94 9.79 2.63
C VAL A 90 -11.71 8.64 1.66
N LYS A 91 -12.30 7.48 1.97
CA LYS A 91 -12.34 6.33 1.07
C LYS A 91 -13.66 6.28 0.34
N LEU A 92 -13.63 6.04 -0.96
CA LEU A 92 -14.81 5.81 -1.78
C LEU A 92 -14.79 4.37 -2.27
N SER A 93 -15.90 3.66 -2.09
CA SER A 93 -16.08 2.29 -2.59
C SER A 93 -16.97 2.32 -3.82
N TRP A 94 -16.57 1.59 -4.86
CA TRP A 94 -17.20 1.66 -6.18
C TRP A 94 -17.76 0.31 -6.64
N ASP A 95 -18.90 0.36 -7.31
CA ASP A 95 -19.51 -0.77 -8.00
C ASP A 95 -18.93 -0.85 -9.42
N VAL A 96 -17.84 -1.58 -9.55
CA VAL A 96 -17.17 -1.80 -10.85
C VAL A 96 -17.38 -3.26 -11.27
N PRO A 97 -18.05 -3.52 -12.42
CA PRO A 97 -18.38 -4.87 -12.84
C PRO A 97 -17.16 -5.81 -12.90
N GLY A 98 -17.28 -6.95 -12.23
CA GLY A 98 -16.27 -8.01 -12.19
C GLY A 98 -15.19 -7.84 -11.13
N PHE A 99 -15.14 -6.70 -10.43
CA PHE A 99 -14.24 -6.51 -9.29
C PHE A 99 -14.87 -7.05 -8.00
N ASN A 100 -14.06 -7.72 -7.16
CA ASN A 100 -14.44 -8.00 -5.77
C ASN A 100 -14.55 -6.70 -4.98
N PHE A 101 -13.59 -5.79 -5.20
CA PHE A 101 -13.65 -4.42 -4.74
C PHE A 101 -12.87 -3.51 -5.68
N PHE A 102 -13.30 -2.26 -5.74
CA PHE A 102 -12.56 -1.17 -6.35
C PHE A 102 -12.74 0.06 -5.45
N GLN A 103 -11.64 0.60 -4.95
CA GLN A 103 -11.64 1.67 -3.95
C GLN A 103 -10.69 2.79 -4.36
N THR A 104 -11.05 4.02 -4.02
CA THR A 104 -10.16 5.17 -4.12
C THR A 104 -10.06 5.83 -2.76
N LEU A 105 -8.85 6.09 -2.29
CA LEU A 105 -8.57 6.70 -1.00
C LEU A 105 -7.86 8.03 -1.22
N PHE A 106 -8.46 9.12 -0.72
CA PHE A 106 -7.86 10.44 -0.72
C PHE A 106 -7.48 10.79 0.72
N THR A 107 -6.21 11.08 0.99
CA THR A 107 -5.76 11.46 2.33
C THR A 107 -4.97 12.76 2.31
N ALA A 108 -4.95 13.45 3.45
CA ALA A 108 -3.82 14.33 3.75
C ALA A 108 -2.57 13.48 3.97
N TYR A 109 -1.39 14.05 3.76
CA TYR A 109 -0.11 13.42 4.03
C TYR A 109 0.66 14.35 4.97
N ILE A 110 0.43 14.19 6.26
CA ILE A 110 0.90 15.11 7.30
C ILE A 110 2.20 14.54 7.89
N ASP A 111 3.27 15.33 7.86
CA ASP A 111 4.56 14.91 8.40
C ASP A 111 4.64 15.13 9.91
N ASP A 112 5.15 14.12 10.62
CA ASP A 112 5.55 14.17 12.03
C ASP A 112 6.89 13.44 12.23
N SER A 113 7.72 13.40 11.18
CA SER A 113 9.01 12.70 11.18
C SER A 113 10.03 13.39 12.08
N GLU A 114 11.02 12.63 12.56
CA GLU A 114 12.00 13.16 13.52
C GLU A 114 12.99 14.20 12.92
N GLY A 115 13.22 14.16 11.61
CA GLY A 115 14.12 15.06 10.88
C GLY A 115 15.60 14.70 10.96
N VAL A 116 16.40 15.33 10.09
CA VAL A 116 17.85 15.09 10.00
C VAL A 116 18.58 15.44 11.29
N ALA A 117 18.09 16.43 12.05
CA ALA A 117 18.68 16.81 13.34
C ALA A 117 18.68 15.68 14.39
N LYS A 118 17.81 14.68 14.23
CA LYS A 118 17.76 13.47 15.07
C LYS A 118 18.29 12.23 14.36
N GLY A 119 18.88 12.38 13.17
CA GLY A 119 19.37 11.27 12.35
C GLY A 119 18.26 10.47 11.68
N GLY A 120 17.12 11.09 11.37
CA GLY A 120 16.10 10.52 10.49
C GLY A 120 16.18 11.09 9.07
N ALA A 121 15.22 10.70 8.24
CA ALA A 121 14.96 11.35 6.96
C ALA A 121 14.55 12.83 7.18
N PRO A 122 14.75 13.70 6.16
CA PRO A 122 14.29 15.08 6.21
C PRO A 122 12.82 15.19 6.59
N ILE A 123 12.50 16.13 7.48
CA ILE A 123 11.12 16.59 7.69
C ILE A 123 10.62 17.16 6.37
N GLU A 124 9.35 16.98 6.08
CA GLU A 124 8.74 17.46 4.84
C GLU A 124 7.50 18.31 5.16
N THR A 125 7.15 19.23 4.27
CA THR A 125 5.89 19.96 4.37
C THR A 125 4.70 19.04 4.11
N ASN A 126 3.52 19.40 4.63
CA ASN A 126 2.33 18.58 4.46
C ASN A 126 1.89 18.53 2.98
N SER A 127 1.42 17.36 2.55
CA SER A 127 0.94 17.11 1.19
C SER A 127 -0.39 16.32 1.22
N TRP A 128 -0.69 15.61 0.14
CA TRP A 128 -1.86 14.73 0.01
C TRP A 128 -1.54 13.51 -0.86
N MET A 129 -2.33 12.46 -0.66
CA MET A 129 -2.23 11.20 -1.39
C MET A 129 -3.56 10.83 -2.06
N LEU A 130 -3.46 10.22 -3.23
CA LEU A 130 -4.53 9.48 -3.87
C LEU A 130 -4.06 8.05 -4.09
N ASP A 131 -4.73 7.08 -3.49
CA ASP A 131 -4.53 5.65 -3.73
C ASP A 131 -5.74 5.03 -4.43
N VAL A 132 -5.49 4.07 -5.32
CA VAL A 132 -6.49 3.22 -5.95
C VAL A 132 -6.15 1.77 -5.65
N ALA A 133 -7.04 1.07 -4.95
CA ALA A 133 -6.88 -0.35 -4.62
C ALA A 133 -8.00 -1.18 -5.26
N PHE A 134 -7.64 -2.37 -5.77
CA PHE A 134 -8.59 -3.19 -6.50
C PHE A 134 -8.29 -4.69 -6.42
N GLU A 135 -9.32 -5.49 -6.68
CA GLU A 135 -9.20 -6.92 -6.96
C GLU A 135 -10.20 -7.34 -8.04
N TYR A 136 -9.71 -7.95 -9.11
CA TYR A 136 -10.50 -8.51 -10.20
C TYR A 136 -10.28 -10.03 -10.32
N PRO A 137 -11.20 -10.86 -9.78
CA PRO A 137 -11.12 -12.31 -9.94
C PRO A 137 -11.55 -12.77 -11.33
N PHE A 138 -10.93 -13.85 -11.82
CA PHE A 138 -11.34 -14.51 -13.05
C PHE A 138 -10.96 -16.00 -13.06
N THR A 139 -11.44 -16.72 -14.06
CA THR A 139 -11.20 -18.17 -14.19
C THR A 139 -10.66 -18.53 -15.56
N ILE A 140 -9.70 -19.45 -15.61
CA ILE A 140 -9.25 -20.10 -16.84
C ILE A 140 -9.44 -21.61 -16.68
N GLY A 141 -10.38 -22.17 -17.44
CA GLY A 141 -10.78 -23.56 -17.26
C GLY A 141 -11.38 -23.79 -15.87
N SER A 142 -10.86 -24.77 -15.12
CA SER A 142 -11.25 -25.02 -13.73
C SER A 142 -10.44 -24.24 -12.71
N GLN A 143 -9.47 -23.42 -13.13
CA GLN A 143 -8.53 -22.73 -12.25
C GLN A 143 -8.99 -21.30 -11.97
N LYS A 144 -8.66 -20.80 -10.78
CA LYS A 144 -9.05 -19.47 -10.28
C LYS A 144 -7.83 -18.55 -10.20
N PHE A 145 -8.01 -17.31 -10.63
CA PHE A 145 -6.98 -16.29 -10.67
C PHE A 145 -7.56 -14.96 -10.19
N SER A 146 -6.69 -14.03 -9.83
CA SER A 146 -7.05 -12.66 -9.52
C SER A 146 -5.99 -11.69 -10.02
N PHE A 147 -6.42 -10.56 -10.55
CA PHE A 147 -5.57 -9.41 -10.81
C PHE A 147 -5.88 -8.36 -9.75
N LYS A 148 -4.94 -8.08 -8.87
CA LYS A 148 -5.13 -7.25 -7.69
C LYS A 148 -3.96 -6.30 -7.46
N GLY A 149 -4.10 -5.39 -6.52
CA GLY A 149 -3.00 -4.51 -6.13
C GLY A 149 -3.51 -3.11 -5.82
N HIS A 150 -2.57 -2.18 -5.76
CA HIS A 150 -2.87 -0.77 -5.61
C HIS A 150 -1.91 0.10 -6.43
N ALA A 151 -2.28 1.37 -6.57
CA ALA A 151 -1.43 2.42 -7.10
C ALA A 151 -1.70 3.72 -6.37
N GLU A 152 -0.65 4.31 -5.81
CA GLU A 152 -0.70 5.58 -5.11
C GLU A 152 0.02 6.68 -5.90
N TYR A 153 -0.47 7.89 -5.69
CA TYR A 153 0.18 9.14 -6.05
C TYR A 153 0.28 10.00 -4.79
N ILE A 154 1.48 10.47 -4.47
CA ILE A 154 1.71 11.46 -3.41
C ILE A 154 2.23 12.73 -4.07
N ALA A 155 1.58 13.86 -3.76
CA ALA A 155 1.88 15.13 -4.39
C ALA A 155 3.22 15.74 -3.90
N GLU A 156 3.79 16.58 -4.77
CA GLU A 156 5.02 17.33 -4.52
C GLU A 156 4.95 18.12 -3.22
N ARG A 157 6.10 18.29 -2.58
CA ARG A 157 6.27 19.03 -1.33
C ARG A 157 7.71 19.49 -1.20
N GLU A 158 8.04 20.11 -0.07
CA GLU A 158 9.40 20.59 0.22
C GLU A 158 9.95 19.89 1.46
N ASP A 159 11.26 19.66 1.50
CA ASP A 159 11.95 19.19 2.70
C ASP A 159 12.33 20.34 3.66
N GLU A 160 12.86 20.01 4.84
CA GLU A 160 13.27 20.99 5.86
C GLU A 160 14.42 21.92 5.45
N PHE A 161 15.07 21.64 4.32
CA PHE A 161 16.11 22.48 3.72
C PHE A 161 15.58 23.36 2.58
N GLY A 162 14.31 23.20 2.21
CA GLY A 162 13.67 23.90 1.09
C GLY A 162 14.02 23.31 -0.28
N ASN A 163 14.44 22.04 -0.33
CA ASN A 163 14.55 21.31 -1.60
C ASN A 163 13.19 20.73 -1.98
N ASP A 164 12.95 20.62 -3.29
CA ASP A 164 11.76 19.97 -3.82
C ASP A 164 11.83 18.46 -3.57
N VAL A 165 10.72 17.91 -3.07
CA VAL A 165 10.42 16.47 -3.01
C VAL A 165 9.41 16.21 -4.11
N GLU A 166 9.85 15.50 -5.16
CA GLU A 166 9.05 15.27 -6.35
C GLU A 166 7.76 14.51 -6.01
N ALA A 167 6.69 14.82 -6.74
CA ALA A 167 5.52 13.97 -6.71
C ALA A 167 5.89 12.57 -7.23
N TRP A 168 5.36 11.52 -6.59
CA TRP A 168 5.70 10.15 -6.96
C TRP A 168 4.49 9.27 -7.21
N ILE A 169 4.74 8.18 -7.94
CA ILE A 169 3.80 7.07 -8.12
C ILE A 169 4.47 5.80 -7.63
N LEU A 170 3.78 5.04 -6.77
CA LEU A 170 4.06 3.65 -6.47
C LEU A 170 2.88 2.81 -6.96
N ALA A 171 3.13 1.80 -7.79
CA ALA A 171 2.12 0.84 -8.19
C ALA A 171 2.62 -0.60 -7.98
N GLN A 172 1.76 -1.44 -7.42
CA GLN A 172 2.05 -2.85 -7.13
C GLN A 172 0.95 -3.77 -7.65
N PRO A 173 0.72 -3.84 -8.98
CA PRO A 173 -0.17 -4.83 -9.56
C PRO A 173 0.40 -6.25 -9.43
N ILE A 174 -0.47 -7.18 -9.05
CA ILE A 174 -0.17 -8.59 -8.80
C ILE A 174 -1.15 -9.45 -9.59
N LEU A 175 -0.61 -10.37 -10.38
CA LEU A 175 -1.37 -11.45 -10.99
C LEU A 175 -1.17 -12.72 -10.16
N VAL A 176 -2.23 -13.20 -9.50
CA VAL A 176 -2.19 -14.38 -8.63
C VAL A 176 -3.04 -15.52 -9.16
N TRP A 177 -2.55 -16.75 -8.94
CA TRP A 177 -3.26 -18.00 -9.13
C TRP A 177 -3.59 -18.60 -7.76
N ASP A 178 -4.83 -19.05 -7.58
CA ASP A 178 -5.23 -19.81 -6.39
C ASP A 178 -4.69 -21.25 -6.49
N MET A 179 -3.43 -21.41 -6.08
CA MET A 179 -2.76 -22.69 -5.98
C MET A 179 -3.42 -23.58 -4.91
N GLY A 180 -4.00 -22.99 -3.86
CA GLY A 180 -4.81 -23.70 -2.87
C GLY A 180 -5.99 -24.43 -3.50
N HIS A 181 -6.78 -23.75 -4.33
CA HIS A 181 -7.86 -24.36 -5.12
C HIS A 181 -7.34 -25.51 -6.01
N ALA A 182 -6.22 -25.31 -6.70
CA ALA A 182 -5.62 -26.34 -7.54
C ALA A 182 -5.19 -27.60 -6.77
N LEU A 183 -4.76 -27.42 -5.52
CA LEU A 183 -4.33 -28.46 -4.60
C LEU A 183 -5.48 -29.02 -3.74
N GLN A 184 -6.74 -28.63 -4.01
CA GLN A 184 -7.93 -29.04 -3.25
C GLN A 184 -7.88 -28.63 -1.77
N MET A 185 -7.14 -27.56 -1.46
CA MET A 185 -7.22 -26.86 -0.18
C MET A 185 -8.45 -25.94 -0.16
N LYS A 186 -8.70 -25.29 0.98
CA LYS A 186 -9.64 -24.17 1.04
C LYS A 186 -9.15 -23.08 0.07
N GLU A 187 -10.05 -22.58 -0.77
CA GLU A 187 -9.75 -21.50 -1.73
C GLU A 187 -9.15 -20.28 -1.02
N ASN A 188 -8.29 -19.57 -1.74
CA ASN A 188 -7.52 -18.41 -1.25
C ASN A 188 -6.59 -18.69 -0.06
N THR A 189 -6.28 -19.94 0.28
CA THR A 189 -5.35 -20.25 1.38
C THR A 189 -3.88 -20.11 0.95
N LEU A 190 -3.58 -20.42 -0.32
CA LEU A 190 -2.22 -20.39 -0.85
C LEU A 190 -2.26 -19.84 -2.27
N LEU A 191 -1.72 -18.64 -2.46
CA LEU A 191 -1.66 -17.98 -3.76
C LEU A 191 -0.22 -17.92 -4.25
N LEU A 192 -0.05 -18.13 -5.56
CA LEU A 192 1.23 -17.98 -6.25
C LEU A 192 1.03 -17.00 -7.39
N GLY A 193 1.92 -16.01 -7.51
CA GLY A 193 1.77 -14.96 -8.50
C GLY A 193 3.05 -14.27 -8.89
N MET A 194 2.87 -13.25 -9.73
CA MET A 194 3.90 -12.31 -10.14
C MET A 194 3.43 -10.91 -9.74
N GLU A 195 4.29 -10.19 -9.04
CA GLU A 195 4.10 -8.79 -8.69
C GLU A 195 5.05 -7.93 -9.53
N LEU A 196 4.59 -6.75 -9.93
CA LEU A 196 5.45 -5.71 -10.48
C LEU A 196 5.40 -4.52 -9.55
N GLN A 197 6.50 -4.21 -8.87
CA GLN A 197 6.65 -2.95 -8.16
C GLN A 197 7.18 -1.91 -9.14
N TYR A 198 6.39 -0.86 -9.36
CA TYR A 198 6.73 0.25 -10.24
C TYR A 198 6.80 1.54 -9.43
N TRP A 199 7.93 2.24 -9.54
CA TRP A 199 8.09 3.58 -9.01
C TRP A 199 8.34 4.57 -10.14
N HIS A 200 7.67 5.71 -10.08
CA HIS A 200 8.10 6.93 -10.76
C HIS A 200 8.43 7.97 -9.70
N ASN A 201 9.64 8.50 -9.72
CA ASN A 201 10.18 9.39 -8.70
C ASN A 201 10.22 8.75 -7.30
N LYS A 202 10.89 7.59 -7.18
CA LYS A 202 10.92 6.78 -5.97
C LYS A 202 11.23 7.64 -4.74
N LEU A 203 10.29 7.67 -3.79
CA LEU A 203 10.36 8.45 -2.55
C LEU A 203 10.67 9.95 -2.76
N GLY A 204 10.23 10.53 -3.88
CA GLY A 204 10.41 11.95 -4.19
C GLY A 204 11.77 12.32 -4.76
N THR A 205 12.56 11.32 -5.18
CA THR A 205 13.76 11.50 -6.00
C THR A 205 13.39 11.55 -7.50
N GLU A 206 14.37 11.67 -8.41
CA GLU A 206 14.14 11.55 -9.87
C GLU A 206 14.24 10.09 -10.38
N VAL A 207 14.36 9.10 -9.49
CA VAL A 207 14.59 7.70 -9.88
C VAL A 207 13.28 7.03 -10.28
N THR A 208 13.24 6.44 -11.48
CA THR A 208 12.16 5.52 -11.91
C THR A 208 12.67 4.09 -11.82
N GLU A 209 11.90 3.23 -11.16
CA GLU A 209 12.28 1.84 -10.87
C GLU A 209 11.15 0.88 -11.30
N SER A 210 11.52 -0.32 -11.72
CA SER A 210 10.56 -1.37 -12.07
C SER A 210 11.15 -2.73 -11.70
N VAL A 211 10.54 -3.40 -10.72
CA VAL A 211 11.04 -4.65 -10.16
C VAL A 211 9.97 -5.74 -10.27
N PRO A 212 10.15 -6.75 -11.13
CA PRO A 212 9.29 -7.93 -11.11
C PRO A 212 9.68 -8.86 -9.95
N GLN A 213 8.67 -9.37 -9.24
CA GLN A 213 8.85 -10.19 -8.05
C GLN A 213 8.00 -11.47 -8.15
N ILE A 214 8.51 -12.57 -7.61
CA ILE A 214 7.70 -13.76 -7.36
C ILE A 214 6.92 -13.51 -6.08
N HIS A 215 5.60 -13.62 -6.15
CA HIS A 215 4.70 -13.36 -5.04
C HIS A 215 4.12 -14.68 -4.51
N VAL A 216 4.24 -14.92 -3.20
CA VAL A 216 3.65 -16.08 -2.52
C VAL A 216 2.88 -15.59 -1.30
N GLU A 217 1.59 -15.86 -1.26
CA GLU A 217 0.71 -15.46 -0.16
C GLU A 217 0.14 -16.69 0.53
N TRP A 218 0.18 -16.68 1.86
CA TRP A 218 -0.50 -17.65 2.70
C TRP A 218 -1.53 -16.96 3.58
N THR A 219 -2.80 -17.34 3.42
CA THR A 219 -3.93 -16.74 4.12
C THR A 219 -4.51 -17.73 5.13
N PHE A 220 -4.69 -17.28 6.37
CA PHE A 220 -5.13 -18.11 7.50
C PHE A 220 -6.66 -18.19 7.65
#